data_AF-A0A1H6GUX5-F1
#
_entry.id   AF-A0A1H6GUX5-F1
#
_cell.length_a   1.000
_cell.length_b   1.000
_cell.length_c   1.000
_cell.angle_alpha   90.00
_cell.angle_beta   90.00
_cell.angle_gamma   90.00
#
_symmetry.space_group_name_H-M   'P 1'
#
loop_
_entity.id
_entity.type
_entity.pdbx_description
1 polymer ?
#
loop_
_entity_poly.entity_id
_entity_poly.type
_entity_poly.pdbx_seq_one_letter_code
_entity_poly.pdbx_strand_id
1 'polypeptide(L)'
;MKKAICLFIVGEKYRKIFSKNKVQFEKYAQKCGADLIILDKPLDDTFYRPLLSQKLLIPFQTKQYDIVLFLDLDITISEKAPSVFEYLPENKYFGAVLDPRGTEEFDKTWGHIPRILEETSEIYFTDRHFDAHPMLQGSINGGVFVFRPQKIADTFKDYYFSEHNQGEFNSFEETPFAYISQVNGWFEALPAEFNVQVMYKIKGTHEGNHVDADEKNISKFIKKYFYKKNNYCMLPTKKYKRFVKNLIADNYFVHFAGNYPIIYN
;
A
#
# COMPACT_ATOMS: atom_id res chain seq x y z
N MET A 1 -10.95 -23.56 2.84
CA MET A 1 -11.06 -22.11 2.59
C MET A 1 -10.22 -21.78 1.36
N LYS A 2 -10.83 -21.25 0.29
CA LYS A 2 -10.15 -20.79 -0.92
C LYS A 2 -9.53 -19.41 -0.68
N LYS A 3 -8.20 -19.32 -0.77
CA LYS A 3 -7.43 -18.10 -0.56
C LYS A 3 -6.82 -17.62 -1.88
N ALA A 4 -6.71 -16.31 -2.08
CA ALA A 4 -5.95 -15.76 -3.20
C ALA A 4 -5.03 -14.62 -2.78
N ILE A 5 -3.92 -14.46 -3.48
CA ILE A 5 -3.10 -13.26 -3.50
C ILE A 5 -3.28 -12.63 -4.87
N CYS A 6 -3.72 -11.38 -4.92
CA CYS A 6 -4.04 -10.65 -6.13
C CYS A 6 -3.00 -9.55 -6.39
N LEU A 7 -2.51 -9.49 -7.62
CA LEU A 7 -1.60 -8.46 -8.12
C LEU A 7 -2.26 -7.71 -9.28
N PHE A 8 -2.10 -6.39 -9.33
CA PHE A 8 -2.65 -5.54 -10.40
C PHE A 8 -1.51 -4.96 -11.26
N ILE A 9 -1.41 -5.42 -12.51
CA ILE A 9 -0.23 -5.29 -13.38
C ILE A 9 -0.60 -4.63 -14.72
N VAL A 10 -1.21 -3.45 -14.64
CA VAL A 10 -1.69 -2.74 -15.84
C VAL A 10 -0.62 -1.81 -16.39
N GLY A 11 0.03 -2.24 -17.48
CA GLY A 11 1.00 -1.44 -18.23
C GLY A 11 2.43 -1.96 -18.16
N GLU A 12 3.25 -1.59 -19.15
CA GLU A 12 4.58 -2.15 -19.39
C GLU A 12 5.57 -1.91 -18.23
N LYS A 13 5.48 -0.74 -17.59
CA LYS A 13 6.29 -0.42 -16.39
C LYS A 13 6.07 -1.48 -15.30
N TYR A 14 4.82 -1.81 -15.02
CA TYR A 14 4.44 -2.74 -13.95
C TYR A 14 4.76 -4.19 -14.31
N ARG A 15 4.60 -4.58 -15.58
CA ARG A 15 5.06 -5.90 -16.07
C ARG A 15 6.57 -6.11 -15.83
N LYS A 16 7.38 -5.08 -16.05
CA LYS A 16 8.84 -5.13 -15.77
C LYS A 16 9.19 -5.18 -14.29
N ILE A 17 8.39 -4.59 -13.42
CA ILE A 17 8.58 -4.70 -11.97
C ILE A 17 8.20 -6.12 -11.52
N PHE A 18 7.04 -6.60 -11.97
CA PHE A 18 6.58 -7.96 -11.68
C PHE A 18 7.58 -9.02 -12.15
N SER A 19 8.13 -8.93 -13.36
CA SER A 19 9.07 -9.94 -13.86
C SER A 19 10.32 -10.08 -12.98
N LYS A 20 10.74 -9.02 -12.29
CA LYS A 20 11.87 -9.05 -11.35
C LYS A 20 11.49 -9.54 -9.95
N ASN A 21 10.24 -9.37 -9.57
CA ASN A 21 9.71 -9.67 -8.22
C ASN A 21 8.81 -10.91 -8.18
N LYS A 22 8.54 -11.57 -9.30
CA LYS A 22 7.54 -12.64 -9.41
C LYS A 22 7.77 -13.77 -8.40
N VAL A 23 9.02 -14.20 -8.25
CA VAL A 23 9.40 -15.36 -7.43
C VAL A 23 8.97 -15.22 -5.96
N GLN A 24 9.08 -14.02 -5.38
CA GLN A 24 8.66 -13.83 -3.97
C GLN A 24 7.14 -13.93 -3.79
N PHE A 25 6.36 -13.43 -4.75
CA PHE A 25 4.90 -13.54 -4.70
C PHE A 25 4.44 -14.99 -4.84
N GLU A 26 5.06 -15.76 -5.73
CA GLU A 26 4.81 -17.20 -5.88
C GLU A 26 5.16 -17.97 -4.59
N LYS A 27 6.35 -17.72 -4.02
CA LYS A 27 6.77 -18.34 -2.75
C LYS A 27 5.81 -18.02 -1.61
N TYR A 28 5.38 -16.76 -1.49
CA TYR A 28 4.48 -16.35 -0.41
C TYR A 28 3.06 -16.89 -0.61
N ALA A 29 2.56 -16.94 -1.85
CA ALA A 29 1.28 -17.58 -2.18
C ALA A 29 1.31 -19.08 -1.81
N GLN A 30 2.38 -19.79 -2.17
CA GLN A 30 2.59 -21.19 -1.79
C GLN A 30 2.61 -21.35 -0.27
N LYS A 31 3.38 -20.51 0.45
CA LYS A 31 3.45 -20.54 1.92
C LYS A 31 2.08 -20.35 2.58
N CYS A 32 1.23 -19.51 2.00
CA CYS A 32 -0.11 -19.23 2.53
C CYS A 32 -1.17 -20.25 2.10
N GLY A 33 -0.85 -21.16 1.17
CA GLY A 33 -1.83 -22.03 0.52
C GLY A 33 -2.87 -21.23 -0.27
N ALA A 34 -2.42 -20.22 -1.02
CA ALA A 34 -3.26 -19.31 -1.79
C ALA A 34 -2.94 -19.37 -3.29
N ASP A 35 -3.95 -19.15 -4.13
CA ASP A 35 -3.78 -18.95 -5.57
C ASP A 35 -3.15 -17.58 -5.85
N LEU A 36 -2.25 -17.49 -6.83
CA LEU A 36 -1.72 -16.20 -7.28
C LEU A 36 -2.52 -15.71 -8.50
N ILE A 37 -3.26 -14.61 -8.33
CA ILE A 37 -4.11 -14.01 -9.36
C ILE A 37 -3.45 -12.75 -9.90
N ILE A 38 -3.35 -12.68 -11.23
CA ILE A 38 -2.77 -11.55 -11.94
C ILE A 38 -3.87 -10.87 -12.74
N LEU A 39 -4.16 -9.62 -12.38
CA LEU A 39 -5.07 -8.74 -13.11
C LEU A 39 -4.23 -7.78 -13.96
N ASP A 40 -4.12 -8.04 -15.27
CA ASP A 40 -3.18 -7.33 -16.15
C ASP A 40 -3.85 -6.44 -17.22
N LYS A 41 -5.15 -6.23 -17.05
CA LYS A 41 -5.99 -5.31 -17.81
C LYS A 41 -6.75 -4.38 -16.84
N PRO A 42 -7.14 -3.17 -17.28
CA PRO A 42 -8.11 -2.37 -16.53
C PRO A 42 -9.34 -3.22 -16.16
N LEU A 43 -9.86 -3.00 -14.95
CA LEU A 43 -11.09 -3.65 -14.46
C LEU A 43 -12.35 -2.91 -14.91
N ASP A 44 -12.17 -1.68 -15.38
CA ASP A 44 -13.17 -0.87 -16.05
C ASP A 44 -12.53 -0.19 -17.27
N ASP A 45 -12.94 -0.61 -18.47
CA ASP A 45 -12.44 -0.09 -19.73
C ASP A 45 -13.02 1.30 -20.07
N THR A 46 -14.07 1.74 -19.37
CA THR A 46 -14.65 3.08 -19.54
C THR A 46 -13.90 4.14 -18.74
N PHE A 47 -13.09 3.72 -17.76
CA PHE A 47 -12.37 4.59 -16.84
C PHE A 47 -13.30 5.60 -16.16
N TYR A 48 -14.44 5.15 -15.64
CA TYR A 48 -15.36 5.98 -14.86
C TYR A 48 -14.62 6.69 -13.71
N ARG A 49 -13.62 6.02 -13.10
CA ARG A 49 -12.60 6.63 -12.25
C ARG A 49 -11.18 6.30 -12.74
N PRO A 50 -10.15 7.04 -12.29
CA PRO A 50 -8.76 6.78 -12.66
C PRO A 50 -8.30 5.34 -12.33
N LEU A 51 -7.29 4.85 -13.04
CA LEU A 51 -6.80 3.47 -12.93
C LEU A 51 -6.50 3.03 -11.48
N LEU A 52 -5.96 3.91 -10.62
CA LEU A 52 -5.69 3.57 -9.21
C LEU A 52 -6.97 3.25 -8.43
N SER A 53 -8.05 4.00 -8.68
CA SER A 53 -9.37 3.75 -8.08
C SER A 53 -9.96 2.40 -8.50
N GLN A 54 -9.54 1.81 -9.62
CA GLN A 54 -10.04 0.50 -10.06
C GLN A 54 -9.68 -0.64 -9.09
N LYS A 55 -8.74 -0.43 -8.16
CA LYS A 55 -8.50 -1.39 -7.06
C LYS A 55 -9.79 -1.68 -6.27
N LEU A 56 -10.74 -0.75 -6.18
CA LEU A 56 -12.06 -0.95 -5.58
C LEU A 56 -12.89 -2.07 -6.25
N LEU A 57 -12.58 -2.41 -7.50
CA LEU A 57 -13.24 -3.48 -8.25
C LEU A 57 -12.60 -4.86 -8.04
N ILE A 58 -11.39 -4.93 -7.45
CA ILE A 58 -10.68 -6.20 -7.22
C ILE A 58 -11.51 -7.18 -6.38
N PRO A 59 -12.21 -6.76 -5.31
CA PRO A 59 -13.08 -7.66 -4.56
C PRO A 59 -14.20 -8.28 -5.41
N PHE A 60 -14.74 -7.54 -6.37
CA PHE A 60 -15.74 -8.06 -7.30
C PHE A 60 -15.15 -9.12 -8.26
N GLN A 61 -13.92 -8.92 -8.73
CA GLN A 61 -13.21 -9.86 -9.61
C GLN A 61 -12.78 -11.16 -8.92
N THR A 62 -12.81 -11.20 -7.60
CA THR A 62 -12.30 -12.29 -6.79
C THR A 62 -13.36 -12.94 -5.89
N LYS A 63 -14.66 -12.72 -6.17
CA LYS A 63 -15.80 -13.24 -5.40
C LYS A 63 -15.83 -14.77 -5.21
N GLN A 64 -15.15 -15.53 -6.06
CA GLN A 64 -15.02 -16.98 -5.96
C GLN A 64 -14.10 -17.46 -4.82
N TYR A 65 -13.38 -16.54 -4.19
CA TYR A 65 -12.50 -16.81 -3.04
C TYR A 65 -13.17 -16.45 -1.71
N ASP A 66 -12.77 -17.12 -0.65
CA ASP A 66 -13.28 -16.84 0.70
C ASP A 66 -12.56 -15.64 1.33
N ILE A 67 -11.26 -15.51 1.05
CA ILE A 67 -10.40 -14.42 1.53
C ILE A 67 -9.29 -14.15 0.51
N VAL A 68 -8.96 -12.87 0.34
CA VAL A 68 -8.02 -12.41 -0.68
C VAL A 68 -7.08 -11.37 -0.07
N LEU A 69 -5.81 -11.43 -0.44
CA LEU A 69 -4.80 -10.42 -0.14
C LEU A 69 -4.48 -9.67 -1.44
N PHE A 70 -4.53 -8.36 -1.43
CA PHE A 70 -3.92 -7.53 -2.47
C PHE A 70 -2.52 -7.09 -2.05
N LEU A 71 -1.58 -7.09 -3.01
CA LEU A 71 -0.23 -6.56 -2.86
C LEU A 71 0.16 -5.69 -4.06
N ASP A 72 0.70 -4.50 -3.77
CA ASP A 72 1.43 -3.71 -4.77
C ASP A 72 2.75 -4.41 -5.19
N LEU A 73 3.19 -4.13 -6.41
CA LEU A 73 4.30 -4.85 -7.06
C LEU A 73 5.69 -4.46 -6.53
N ASP A 74 5.77 -3.33 -5.87
CA ASP A 74 6.96 -2.77 -5.25
C ASP A 74 6.99 -3.08 -3.75
N ILE A 75 6.38 -4.19 -3.34
CA ILE A 75 6.55 -4.77 -2.01
C ILE A 75 7.63 -5.84 -2.06
N THR A 76 8.51 -5.85 -1.08
CA THR A 76 9.40 -6.97 -0.78
C THR A 76 8.87 -7.75 0.42
N ILE A 77 8.73 -9.07 0.24
CA ILE A 77 8.19 -9.99 1.24
C ILE A 77 9.34 -10.74 1.91
N SER A 78 9.43 -10.63 3.23
CA SER A 78 10.40 -11.35 4.04
C SER A 78 10.05 -12.84 4.12
N GLU A 79 11.06 -13.72 4.11
CA GLU A 79 10.83 -15.17 4.21
C GLU A 79 10.18 -15.57 5.55
N LYS A 80 10.38 -14.75 6.59
CA LYS A 80 9.76 -14.95 7.91
C LYS A 80 8.30 -14.52 7.96
N ALA A 81 7.78 -13.80 6.97
CA ALA A 81 6.41 -13.26 6.98
C ALA A 81 5.38 -14.38 7.19
N PRO A 82 4.54 -14.34 8.24
CA PRO A 82 3.49 -15.33 8.45
C PRO A 82 2.37 -15.14 7.43
N SER A 83 1.38 -16.04 7.43
CA SER A 83 0.22 -15.86 6.55
C SER A 83 -0.62 -14.68 7.05
N VAL A 84 -0.73 -13.61 6.27
CA VAL A 84 -1.52 -12.42 6.65
C VAL A 84 -3.01 -12.73 6.84
N PHE A 85 -3.50 -13.82 6.24
CA PHE A 85 -4.88 -14.29 6.41
C PHE A 85 -5.22 -14.67 7.85
N GLU A 86 -4.23 -15.01 8.67
CA GLU A 86 -4.40 -15.34 10.09
C GLU A 86 -4.68 -14.09 10.95
N TYR A 87 -4.45 -12.90 10.40
CA TYR A 87 -4.59 -11.61 11.09
C TYR A 87 -5.90 -10.89 10.76
N LEU A 88 -6.82 -11.53 10.02
CA LEU A 88 -8.16 -11.01 9.79
C LEU A 88 -9.20 -11.85 10.56
N PRO A 89 -9.66 -11.41 11.74
CA PRO A 89 -10.65 -12.13 12.55
C PRO A 89 -11.91 -12.48 11.76
N GLU A 90 -12.57 -13.59 12.07
CA GLU A 90 -13.73 -14.11 11.30
C GLU A 90 -14.90 -13.11 11.19
N ASN A 91 -15.09 -12.27 12.22
CA ASN A 91 -16.13 -11.25 12.28
C ASN A 91 -15.77 -9.93 11.56
N LYS A 92 -14.60 -9.86 10.92
CA LYS A 92 -14.13 -8.71 10.12
C LYS A 92 -14.26 -9.02 8.64
N TYR A 93 -14.06 -8.06 7.74
CA TYR A 93 -14.16 -8.32 6.30
C TYR A 93 -13.14 -7.55 5.46
N PHE A 94 -12.43 -6.60 6.06
CA PHE A 94 -11.36 -5.85 5.42
C PHE A 94 -10.27 -5.57 6.45
N GLY A 95 -9.01 -5.75 6.09
CA GLY A 95 -7.88 -5.43 6.95
C GLY A 95 -6.79 -4.72 6.16
N ALA A 96 -6.23 -3.68 6.73
CA ALA A 96 -5.08 -2.96 6.19
C ALA A 96 -4.28 -2.35 7.34
N VAL A 97 -3.06 -1.89 7.04
CA VAL A 97 -2.25 -1.15 8.01
C VAL A 97 -2.70 0.30 8.02
N LEU A 98 -3.03 0.82 9.21
CA LEU A 98 -3.29 2.24 9.42
C LEU A 98 -2.02 3.05 9.20
N ASP A 99 -2.16 4.22 8.60
CA ASP A 99 -1.04 5.17 8.55
C ASP A 99 -0.59 5.52 9.98
N PRO A 100 0.73 5.67 10.23
CA PRO A 100 1.27 5.91 11.56
C PRO A 100 1.10 7.37 12.00
N ARG A 101 -0.03 8.00 11.67
CA ARG A 101 -0.31 9.41 11.93
C ARG A 101 -0.21 9.72 13.43
N GLY A 102 0.42 10.84 13.77
CA GLY A 102 0.67 11.24 15.16
C GLY A 102 1.84 10.51 15.84
N THR A 103 2.59 9.68 15.11
CA THR A 103 3.88 9.15 15.59
C THR A 103 5.02 10.11 15.24
N GLU A 104 6.10 10.07 16.02
CA GLU A 104 7.31 10.85 15.74
C GLU A 104 7.87 10.59 14.32
N GLU A 105 7.77 9.36 13.84
CA GLU A 105 8.22 8.96 12.50
C GLU A 105 7.40 9.64 11.39
N PHE A 106 6.08 9.69 11.56
CA PHE A 106 5.17 10.37 10.65
C PHE A 106 5.40 11.88 10.66
N ASP A 107 5.50 12.47 11.85
CA ASP A 107 5.67 13.92 12.03
C ASP A 107 6.98 14.40 11.40
N LYS A 108 8.08 13.67 11.61
CA LYS A 108 9.36 13.94 10.96
C LYS A 108 9.29 13.80 9.44
N THR A 109 8.57 12.79 8.95
CA THR A 109 8.41 12.55 7.51
C THR A 109 7.68 13.70 6.82
N TRP A 110 6.65 14.23 7.47
CA TRP A 110 5.74 15.22 6.91
C TRP A 110 5.91 16.64 7.46
N GLY A 111 6.91 16.90 8.32
CA GLY A 111 7.16 18.20 8.94
C GLY A 111 7.37 19.39 7.99
N HIS A 112 7.51 19.13 6.70
CA HIS A 112 7.59 20.14 5.64
C HIS A 112 6.21 20.50 5.03
N ILE A 113 5.13 19.84 5.45
CA ILE A 113 3.74 20.04 4.98
C ILE A 113 2.80 20.14 6.20
N PRO A 114 2.64 21.33 6.82
CA PRO A 114 1.86 21.51 8.05
C PRO A 114 0.44 20.94 7.99
N ARG A 115 -0.25 21.12 6.84
CA ARG A 115 -1.60 20.58 6.61
C ARG A 115 -1.72 19.08 6.90
N ILE A 116 -0.72 18.28 6.57
CA ILE A 116 -0.76 16.82 6.82
C ILE A 116 -0.68 16.53 8.33
N LEU A 117 0.06 17.34 9.09
CA LEU A 117 0.19 17.16 10.54
C LEU A 117 -1.06 17.65 11.30
N GLU A 118 -1.74 18.65 10.77
CA GLU A 118 -2.97 19.21 11.35
C GLU A 118 -4.23 18.39 11.00
N GLU A 119 -4.19 17.61 9.92
CA GLU A 119 -5.27 16.74 9.47
C GLU A 119 -5.47 15.57 10.46
N THR A 120 -6.56 15.62 11.24
CA THR A 120 -7.00 14.50 12.10
C THR A 120 -7.60 13.36 11.26
N SER A 121 -7.84 12.19 11.85
CA SER A 121 -8.56 11.10 11.17
C SER A 121 -9.92 11.55 10.67
N GLU A 122 -10.66 12.35 11.45
CA GLU A 122 -11.95 12.90 11.04
C GLU A 122 -11.80 13.86 9.85
N ILE A 123 -10.88 14.83 9.96
CA ILE A 123 -10.63 15.82 8.89
C ILE A 123 -10.23 15.14 7.58
N TYR A 124 -9.39 14.11 7.64
CA TYR A 124 -9.00 13.34 6.44
C TYR A 124 -10.20 12.84 5.64
N PHE A 125 -11.25 12.37 6.31
CA PHE A 125 -12.46 11.86 5.66
C PHE A 125 -13.42 12.98 5.26
N THR A 126 -13.64 13.98 6.12
CA THR A 126 -14.56 15.09 5.82
C THR A 126 -14.08 15.98 4.68
N ASP A 127 -12.76 16.19 4.56
CA ASP A 127 -12.14 16.90 3.43
C ASP A 127 -12.34 16.17 2.09
N ARG A 128 -12.72 14.89 2.14
CA ARG A 128 -13.05 14.04 0.99
C ARG A 128 -14.55 13.76 0.89
N HIS A 129 -15.34 14.61 1.53
CA HIS A 129 -16.80 14.64 1.54
C HIS A 129 -17.47 13.40 2.15
N PHE A 130 -16.77 12.66 3.00
CA PHE A 130 -17.38 11.61 3.81
C PHE A 130 -17.86 12.18 5.15
N ASP A 131 -18.93 11.61 5.70
CA ASP A 131 -19.46 12.07 7.00
C ASP A 131 -18.54 11.65 8.14
N ALA A 132 -18.38 12.52 9.15
CA ALA A 132 -17.74 12.15 10.39
C ALA A 132 -18.47 10.96 11.06
N HIS A 133 -17.72 10.03 11.63
CA HIS A 133 -18.29 8.83 12.24
C HIS A 133 -17.43 8.34 13.42
N PRO A 134 -18.02 7.90 14.55
CA PRO A 134 -17.27 7.51 15.75
C PRO A 134 -16.40 6.26 15.59
N MET A 135 -16.62 5.47 14.55
CA MET A 135 -15.84 4.26 14.26
C MET A 135 -14.59 4.52 13.41
N LEU A 136 -14.36 5.76 12.97
CA LEU A 136 -13.19 6.10 12.17
C LEU A 136 -11.93 5.97 13.02
N GLN A 137 -10.98 5.18 12.53
CA GLN A 137 -9.68 4.93 13.14
C GLN A 137 -8.58 5.74 12.45
N GLY A 138 -8.62 5.83 11.11
CA GLY A 138 -7.63 6.60 10.34
C GLY A 138 -7.52 6.17 8.89
N SER A 139 -6.63 6.86 8.17
CA SER A 139 -6.26 6.55 6.80
C SER A 139 -5.41 5.28 6.71
N ILE A 140 -5.35 4.70 5.51
CA ILE A 140 -4.54 3.53 5.19
C ILE A 140 -3.74 3.82 3.93
N ASN A 141 -2.69 3.03 3.71
CA ASN A 141 -2.07 2.93 2.39
C ASN A 141 -2.63 1.73 1.59
N GLY A 142 -2.91 1.94 0.31
CA GLY A 142 -3.57 0.99 -0.59
C GLY A 142 -2.66 -0.10 -1.18
N GLY A 143 -1.44 -0.24 -0.66
CA GLY A 143 -0.47 -1.24 -1.14
C GLY A 143 -0.66 -2.63 -0.56
N VAL A 144 -1.26 -2.74 0.63
CA VAL A 144 -1.53 -4.03 1.30
C VAL A 144 -2.91 -4.00 1.94
N PHE A 145 -3.79 -4.87 1.49
CA PHE A 145 -5.07 -5.10 2.15
C PHE A 145 -5.58 -6.52 1.98
N VAL A 146 -6.15 -7.09 3.04
CA VAL A 146 -6.78 -8.41 3.08
C VAL A 146 -8.28 -8.25 3.21
N PHE A 147 -9.06 -9.10 2.54
CA PHE A 147 -10.50 -8.92 2.51
C PHE A 147 -11.29 -10.18 2.22
N ARG A 148 -12.57 -10.19 2.61
CA ARG A 148 -13.55 -11.24 2.31
C ARG A 148 -14.50 -10.73 1.21
N PRO A 149 -14.28 -11.10 -0.07
CA PRO A 149 -14.96 -10.45 -1.20
C PRO A 149 -16.47 -10.63 -1.18
N GLN A 150 -16.97 -11.78 -0.71
CA GLN A 150 -18.41 -12.06 -0.65
C GLN A 150 -19.20 -11.00 0.14
N LYS A 151 -18.57 -10.36 1.15
CA LYS A 151 -19.24 -9.34 1.96
C LYS A 151 -19.16 -7.94 1.38
N ILE A 152 -18.02 -7.56 0.80
CA ILE A 152 -17.70 -6.15 0.56
C ILE A 152 -17.71 -5.77 -0.92
N ALA A 153 -17.68 -6.75 -1.82
CA ALA A 153 -17.42 -6.50 -3.23
C ALA A 153 -18.48 -5.63 -3.91
N ASP A 154 -19.75 -5.82 -3.59
CA ASP A 154 -20.82 -5.00 -4.17
C ASP A 154 -20.74 -3.57 -3.62
N THR A 155 -20.55 -3.38 -2.31
CA THR A 155 -20.41 -2.05 -1.72
C THR A 155 -19.28 -1.23 -2.33
N PHE A 156 -18.09 -1.83 -2.54
CA PHE A 156 -16.97 -1.08 -3.15
C PHE A 156 -17.18 -0.84 -4.64
N LYS A 157 -17.82 -1.77 -5.36
CA LYS A 157 -18.20 -1.56 -6.77
C LYS A 157 -19.23 -0.45 -6.89
N ASP A 158 -20.23 -0.41 -6.02
CA ASP A 158 -21.26 0.62 -6.00
C ASP A 158 -20.65 1.99 -5.72
N TYR A 159 -19.71 2.09 -4.77
CA TYR A 159 -18.95 3.33 -4.56
C TYR A 159 -18.16 3.72 -5.81
N TYR A 160 -17.45 2.78 -6.44
CA TYR A 160 -16.68 3.05 -7.66
C TYR A 160 -17.55 3.69 -8.75
N PHE A 161 -18.80 3.23 -8.93
CA PHE A 161 -19.75 3.79 -9.91
C PHE A 161 -20.70 4.85 -9.33
N SER A 162 -20.47 5.32 -8.11
CA SER A 162 -21.26 6.39 -7.50
C SER A 162 -20.79 7.77 -7.96
N GLU A 163 -21.66 8.77 -7.81
CA GLU A 163 -21.36 10.18 -8.05
C GLU A 163 -20.53 10.83 -6.92
N HIS A 164 -20.06 10.05 -5.92
CA HIS A 164 -19.26 10.59 -4.82
C HIS A 164 -17.95 11.21 -5.33
N ASN A 165 -17.75 12.50 -5.06
CA ASN A 165 -16.52 13.21 -5.35
C ASN A 165 -15.68 13.36 -4.08
N GLN A 166 -14.37 13.09 -4.14
CA GLN A 166 -13.45 13.23 -3.00
C GLN A 166 -12.82 14.65 -2.90
N GLY A 167 -13.51 15.66 -3.43
CA GLY A 167 -13.06 17.05 -3.40
C GLY A 167 -11.89 17.33 -4.34
N GLU A 168 -11.04 18.28 -3.96
CA GLU A 168 -9.82 18.65 -4.72
C GLU A 168 -8.66 17.67 -4.49
N PHE A 169 -8.82 16.75 -3.54
CA PHE A 169 -7.82 15.73 -3.27
C PHE A 169 -7.90 14.60 -4.29
N ASN A 170 -6.76 13.93 -4.49
CA ASN A 170 -6.71 12.81 -5.42
C ASN A 170 -7.77 11.75 -5.06
N SER A 171 -8.67 11.49 -6.00
CA SER A 171 -9.68 10.44 -5.87
C SER A 171 -9.02 9.07 -6.07
N PHE A 172 -8.53 8.51 -4.97
CA PHE A 172 -7.91 7.18 -4.93
C PHE A 172 -8.78 6.19 -4.14
N GLU A 173 -8.37 4.93 -4.16
CA GLU A 173 -9.02 3.80 -3.51
C GLU A 173 -8.89 3.82 -1.98
N GLU A 174 -7.85 4.44 -1.44
CA GLU A 174 -7.46 4.34 -0.02
C GLU A 174 -8.55 4.87 0.91
N THR A 175 -9.06 6.06 0.62
CA THR A 175 -10.10 6.71 1.42
C THR A 175 -11.41 5.92 1.45
N PRO A 176 -12.02 5.52 0.31
CA PRO A 176 -13.24 4.71 0.35
C PRO A 176 -13.04 3.33 0.96
N PHE A 177 -11.88 2.68 0.75
CA PHE A 177 -11.58 1.43 1.46
C PHE A 177 -11.59 1.62 2.97
N ALA A 178 -10.86 2.62 3.48
CA ALA A 178 -10.79 2.90 4.90
C ALA A 178 -12.16 3.30 5.47
N TYR A 179 -12.81 4.28 4.85
CA TYR A 179 -14.07 4.85 5.34
C TYR A 179 -15.16 3.79 5.44
N ILE A 180 -15.51 3.18 4.30
CA ILE A 180 -16.64 2.24 4.20
C ILE A 180 -16.42 1.04 5.11
N SER A 181 -15.20 0.49 5.17
CA SER A 181 -14.93 -0.66 6.04
C SER A 181 -15.01 -0.30 7.52
N GLN A 182 -14.56 0.89 7.92
CA GLN A 182 -14.56 1.31 9.33
C GLN A 182 -15.97 1.63 9.83
N VAL A 183 -16.77 2.40 9.08
CA VAL A 183 -18.13 2.77 9.51
C VAL A 183 -19.09 1.59 9.55
N ASN A 184 -18.82 0.52 8.79
CA ASN A 184 -19.59 -0.73 8.83
C ASN A 184 -19.05 -1.75 9.85
N GLY A 185 -18.00 -1.41 10.62
CA GLY A 185 -17.39 -2.32 11.60
C GLY A 185 -16.62 -3.49 11.01
N TRP A 186 -16.38 -3.49 9.70
CA TRP A 186 -15.69 -4.53 8.94
C TRP A 186 -14.17 -4.47 9.06
N PHE A 187 -13.64 -3.30 9.43
CA PHE A 187 -12.21 -3.02 9.46
C PHE A 187 -11.48 -3.72 10.61
N GLU A 188 -10.30 -4.24 10.29
CA GLU A 188 -9.25 -4.69 11.22
C GLU A 188 -7.94 -3.98 10.91
N ALA A 189 -7.31 -3.39 11.92
CA ALA A 189 -5.96 -2.84 11.77
C ALA A 189 -4.94 -3.99 11.77
N LEU A 190 -4.28 -4.21 10.64
CA LEU A 190 -3.21 -5.20 10.55
C LEU A 190 -1.95 -4.72 11.31
N PRO A 191 -1.11 -5.64 11.81
CA PRO A 191 0.20 -5.28 12.36
C PRO A 191 1.05 -4.47 11.37
N ALA A 192 1.76 -3.47 11.88
CA ALA A 192 2.54 -2.53 11.05
C ALA A 192 3.62 -3.23 10.20
N GLU A 193 4.11 -4.38 10.64
CA GLU A 193 5.09 -5.22 9.96
C GLU A 193 4.61 -5.69 8.58
N PHE A 194 3.30 -5.69 8.32
CA PHE A 194 2.70 -6.04 7.03
C PHE A 194 2.61 -4.88 6.03
N ASN A 195 3.05 -3.66 6.35
CA ASN A 195 3.15 -2.59 5.35
C ASN A 195 4.15 -1.51 5.77
N VAL A 196 5.41 -1.89 5.95
CA VAL A 196 6.46 -0.93 6.33
C VAL A 196 6.90 -0.12 5.13
N GLN A 197 6.48 1.13 5.06
CA GLN A 197 6.85 2.02 3.96
C GLN A 197 8.26 2.59 4.16
N VAL A 198 9.12 2.42 3.15
CA VAL A 198 10.52 2.88 3.16
C VAL A 198 10.62 4.39 3.40
N MET A 199 9.63 5.17 2.91
CA MET A 199 9.58 6.62 3.10
C MET A 199 9.62 7.02 4.58
N TYR A 200 8.76 6.41 5.40
CA TYR A 200 8.68 6.70 6.83
C TYR A 200 9.99 6.30 7.52
N LYS A 201 10.54 5.15 7.16
CA LYS A 201 11.79 4.66 7.76
C LYS A 201 12.99 5.54 7.38
N ILE A 202 13.09 6.02 6.14
CA ILE A 202 14.17 6.90 5.70
C ILE A 202 14.06 8.30 6.32
N LYS A 203 12.87 8.90 6.30
CA LYS A 203 12.70 10.30 6.71
C LYS A 203 12.43 10.48 8.21
N GLY A 204 11.78 9.50 8.84
CA GLY A 204 11.32 9.58 10.22
C GLY A 204 12.25 8.98 11.26
N THR A 205 13.29 8.23 10.86
CA THR A 205 14.21 7.58 11.81
C THR A 205 15.62 8.16 11.75
N HIS A 206 16.35 8.07 12.88
CA HIS A 206 17.73 8.51 12.95
C HIS A 206 18.64 7.77 11.96
N GLU A 207 18.53 6.43 11.87
CA GLU A 207 19.31 5.65 10.91
C GLU A 207 18.97 6.02 9.45
N GLY A 208 17.69 6.17 9.14
CA GLY A 208 17.23 6.59 7.82
C GLY A 208 17.78 7.97 7.42
N ASN A 209 17.80 8.93 8.35
CA ASN A 209 18.35 10.27 8.11
C ASN A 209 19.85 10.24 7.78
N HIS A 210 20.61 9.31 8.37
CA HIS A 210 22.01 9.09 7.99
C HIS A 210 22.17 8.54 6.57
N VAL A 211 21.20 7.73 6.10
CA VAL A 211 21.16 7.26 4.71
C VAL A 211 20.88 8.43 3.75
N ASP A 212 19.90 9.29 4.08
CA ASP A 212 19.57 10.50 3.29
C ASP A 212 20.75 11.49 3.25
N ALA A 213 21.42 11.70 4.39
CA ALA A 213 22.61 12.57 4.47
C ALA A 213 23.79 12.05 3.63
N ASP A 214 23.98 10.74 3.56
CA ASP A 214 25.04 10.13 2.74
C ASP A 214 24.87 10.45 1.25
N GLU A 215 23.63 10.43 0.76
CA GLU A 215 23.32 10.77 -0.63
C GLU A 215 23.55 12.26 -0.95
N LYS A 216 23.45 13.15 0.05
CA LYS A 216 23.74 14.58 -0.14
C LYS A 216 25.18 14.82 -0.60
N ASN A 217 26.11 13.96 -0.23
CA ASN A 217 27.52 14.02 -0.63
C ASN A 217 27.76 13.62 -2.11
N ILE A 218 26.77 13.06 -2.79
CA ILE A 218 26.88 12.67 -4.19
C ILE A 218 26.60 13.88 -5.09
N SER A 219 27.40 14.03 -6.15
CA SER A 219 27.25 15.12 -7.13
C SER A 219 25.82 15.24 -7.67
N LYS A 220 25.29 16.47 -7.69
CA LYS A 220 23.95 16.80 -8.18
C LYS A 220 23.71 16.32 -9.62
N PHE A 221 24.74 16.33 -10.46
CA PHE A 221 24.66 15.85 -11.84
C PHE A 221 24.36 14.35 -11.90
N ILE A 222 25.07 13.55 -11.10
CA ILE A 222 24.89 12.09 -11.01
C ILE A 222 23.47 11.78 -10.53
N LYS A 223 23.02 12.44 -9.46
CA LYS A 223 21.67 12.30 -8.91
C LYS A 223 20.59 12.60 -9.96
N LYS A 224 20.68 13.77 -10.61
CA LYS A 224 19.70 14.19 -11.63
C LYS A 224 19.63 13.21 -12.79
N TYR A 225 20.76 12.73 -13.28
CA TYR A 225 20.81 11.74 -14.35
C TYR A 225 20.14 10.43 -13.91
N PHE A 226 20.45 9.93 -12.71
CA PHE A 226 19.90 8.68 -12.20
C PHE A 226 18.39 8.76 -11.96
N TYR A 227 17.90 9.82 -11.30
CA TYR A 227 16.47 9.99 -11.01
C TYR A 227 15.66 10.07 -12.30
N LYS A 228 16.13 10.85 -13.29
CA LYS A 228 15.45 10.95 -14.60
C LYS A 228 15.36 9.61 -15.32
N LYS A 229 16.41 8.79 -15.24
CA LYS A 229 16.48 7.50 -15.94
C LYS A 229 15.61 6.42 -15.28
N ASN A 230 15.53 6.42 -13.95
CA ASN A 230 14.92 5.32 -13.19
C ASN A 230 13.58 5.68 -12.54
N ASN A 231 13.18 6.95 -12.55
CA ASN A 231 12.01 7.46 -11.84
C ASN A 231 12.04 7.13 -10.33
N TYR A 232 13.24 7.19 -9.74
CA TYR A 232 13.44 7.01 -8.30
C TYR A 232 13.73 8.35 -7.62
N CYS A 233 13.37 8.46 -6.33
CA CYS A 233 13.62 9.63 -5.51
C CYS A 233 14.98 9.59 -4.77
N MET A 234 15.69 8.46 -4.81
CA MET A 234 17.02 8.32 -4.21
C MET A 234 17.91 7.29 -4.92
N LEU A 235 19.22 7.35 -4.66
CA LEU A 235 20.23 6.42 -5.15
C LEU A 235 20.32 5.17 -4.27
N PRO A 236 20.42 3.96 -4.85
CA PRO A 236 20.62 2.73 -4.10
C PRO A 236 22.09 2.57 -3.66
N THR A 237 22.57 3.46 -2.79
CA THR A 237 23.92 3.41 -2.22
C THR A 237 24.15 2.14 -1.40
N LYS A 238 25.41 1.86 -1.02
CA LYS A 238 25.71 0.74 -0.11
C LYS A 238 24.99 0.88 1.24
N LYS A 239 24.88 2.10 1.76
CA LYS A 239 24.14 2.38 3.01
C LYS A 239 22.65 2.13 2.84
N TYR A 240 22.03 2.65 1.77
CA TYR A 240 20.62 2.39 1.47
C TYR A 240 20.32 0.89 1.33
N LYS A 241 21.14 0.16 0.57
CA LYS A 241 20.96 -1.29 0.38
C LYS A 241 21.01 -2.06 1.70
N ARG A 242 21.95 -1.71 2.58
CA ARG A 242 22.07 -2.33 3.92
C ARG A 242 20.87 -1.96 4.80
N PHE A 243 20.46 -0.70 4.80
CA PHE A 243 19.29 -0.23 5.53
C PHE A 243 18.02 -0.99 5.12
N VAL A 244 17.74 -1.08 3.82
CA VAL A 244 16.58 -1.82 3.30
C VAL A 244 16.66 -3.31 3.63
N LYS A 245 17.85 -3.93 3.56
CA LYS A 245 18.03 -5.33 3.98
C LYS A 245 17.70 -5.54 5.45
N ASN A 246 18.11 -4.64 6.33
CA ASN A 246 17.74 -4.67 7.74
C ASN A 246 16.23 -4.54 7.92
N LEU A 247 15.59 -3.58 7.22
CA LEU A 247 14.12 -3.45 7.24
C LEU A 247 13.41 -4.74 6.83
N ILE A 248 13.87 -5.43 5.79
CA ILE A 248 13.30 -6.71 5.35
C ILE A 248 13.55 -7.82 6.39
N ALA A 249 14.71 -7.82 7.03
CA ALA A 249 15.02 -8.79 8.09
C ALA A 249 14.15 -8.57 9.33
N ASP A 250 13.76 -7.32 9.62
CA ASP A 250 13.02 -6.96 10.82
C ASP A 250 11.49 -7.02 10.63
N ASN A 251 10.98 -6.90 9.40
CA ASN A 251 9.55 -6.80 9.11
C ASN A 251 9.03 -7.93 8.21
N TYR A 252 7.73 -7.93 7.91
CA TYR A 252 7.11 -8.91 7.01
C TYR A 252 7.06 -8.40 5.59
N PHE A 253 6.43 -7.24 5.35
CA PHE A 253 6.35 -6.60 4.04
C PHE A 253 6.98 -5.20 4.11
N VAL A 254 7.94 -4.95 3.20
CA VAL A 254 8.56 -3.63 3.02
C VAL A 254 8.09 -3.05 1.71
N HIS A 255 7.41 -1.89 1.78
CA HIS A 255 6.74 -1.23 0.66
C HIS A 255 7.53 0.01 0.21
N PHE A 256 7.81 0.10 -1.09
CA PHE A 256 8.66 1.15 -1.66
C PHE A 256 7.87 2.36 -2.22
N ALA A 257 6.54 2.35 -2.10
CA ALA A 257 5.62 3.46 -2.39
C ALA A 257 5.91 4.19 -3.73
N GLY A 258 6.19 3.41 -4.77
CA GLY A 258 6.30 3.81 -6.17
C GLY A 258 7.62 4.44 -6.61
N ASN A 259 8.38 5.07 -5.69
CA ASN A 259 9.52 5.92 -6.05
C ASN A 259 10.83 5.56 -5.33
N TYR A 260 10.83 4.68 -4.35
CA TYR A 260 12.07 4.22 -3.71
C TYR A 260 12.70 3.05 -4.50
N PRO A 261 14.03 2.99 -4.64
CA PRO A 261 14.67 1.89 -5.36
C PRO A 261 14.43 0.54 -4.68
N ILE A 262 13.78 -0.39 -5.38
CA ILE A 262 13.61 -1.78 -4.91
C ILE A 262 14.96 -2.49 -4.89
N ILE A 263 15.26 -3.20 -3.79
CA ILE A 263 16.45 -4.02 -3.65
C ILE A 263 16.09 -5.47 -3.95
N TYR A 264 16.38 -5.90 -5.18
CA TYR A 264 16.23 -7.28 -5.61
C TYR A 264 17.34 -8.14 -4.97
N ASN A 265 16.97 -9.34 -4.53
CA ASN A 265 17.90 -10.35 -4.01
C ASN A 265 18.62 -11.09 -5.15
#